data_AF-A0A838WX07-F1
#
_entry.id   AF-A0A838WX07-F1
#
_cell.length_a   1.000
_cell.length_b   1.000
_cell.length_c   1.000
_cell.angle_alpha   90.00
_cell.angle_beta   90.00
_cell.angle_gamma   90.00
#
_symmetry.space_group_name_H-M   'P 1'
#
loop_
_entity.id
_entity.type
_entity.pdbx_description
1 polymer ?
#
loop_
_entity_poly.entity_id
_entity_poly.type
_entity_poly.pdbx_seq_one_letter_code
_entity_poly.pdbx_strand_id
1 'polypeptide(L)'
;RRTLAKCLVVLVAGFVLNLISPVVIAQQRTIHPGETSVVTFDGPAELTKRFSTSEGPESGQVVINAMTVLGGNELADSYTVHASTALPVDGRAGLTYVFPYRPERISYPYSDPFAPGTFDTPARLDYLGPGSVGGLDTYKYRANITAPGYEAQRIIDLQVRTGEVLDETWTVREGPVAGLYRMSEQSRDVAWQRAAAEVHVLRGLQVLAWVTRFIAVVALAWAAVAVARR
;
A
#
# COMPACT_ATOMS: atom_id res chain seq x y z
N ARG A 1 -13.72 -30.99 36.39
CA ARG A 1 -14.79 -30.25 35.67
C ARG A 1 -14.51 -28.73 35.64
N ARG A 2 -14.32 -28.03 36.77
CA ARG A 2 -13.95 -26.59 36.80
C ARG A 2 -12.69 -26.22 35.98
N THR A 3 -11.67 -27.08 35.96
CA THR A 3 -10.42 -26.83 35.23
C THR A 3 -10.60 -26.87 33.70
N LEU A 4 -11.37 -27.83 33.19
CA LEU A 4 -11.69 -27.94 31.76
C LEU A 4 -12.51 -26.74 31.26
N ALA A 5 -13.41 -26.20 32.10
CA ALA A 5 -14.18 -25.00 31.76
C ALA A 5 -13.28 -23.76 31.60
N LYS A 6 -12.22 -23.61 32.40
CA LYS A 6 -11.25 -22.50 32.25
C LYS A 6 -10.43 -22.65 30.96
N CYS A 7 -9.97 -23.87 30.65
CA CYS A 7 -9.30 -24.14 29.37
C CYS A 7 -10.20 -23.81 28.18
N LEU A 8 -11.49 -24.16 28.25
CA LEU A 8 -12.46 -23.85 27.22
C LEU A 8 -12.63 -22.34 27.01
N VAL A 9 -12.77 -21.54 28.08
CA VAL A 9 -12.90 -20.07 27.98
C VAL A 9 -11.68 -19.45 27.28
N VAL A 10 -10.48 -19.91 27.63
CA VAL A 10 -9.24 -19.42 27.02
C VAL A 10 -9.14 -19.80 25.54
N LEU A 11 -9.52 -21.03 25.18
CA LEU A 11 -9.59 -21.48 23.79
C LEU A 11 -10.62 -20.67 22.98
N VAL A 12 -11.80 -20.39 23.55
CA VAL A 12 -12.85 -19.59 22.92
C VAL A 12 -12.39 -18.14 22.72
N ALA A 13 -11.76 -17.52 23.72
CA ALA A 13 -11.21 -16.16 23.57
C ALA A 13 -10.14 -16.10 22.46
N GLY A 14 -9.23 -17.08 22.42
CA GLY A 14 -8.24 -17.20 21.36
C GLY A 14 -8.85 -17.45 19.97
N PHE A 15 -9.95 -18.19 19.90
CA PHE A 15 -10.69 -18.43 18.66
C PHE A 15 -11.36 -17.15 18.14
N VAL A 16 -12.05 -16.41 19.01
CA VAL A 16 -12.71 -15.13 18.64
C VAL A 16 -11.70 -14.10 18.13
N LEU A 17 -10.54 -13.97 18.78
CA LEU A 17 -9.49 -13.04 18.34
C LEU A 17 -8.90 -13.43 16.97
N ASN A 18 -8.77 -14.74 16.71
CA ASN A 18 -8.33 -15.23 15.41
C ASN A 18 -9.39 -15.04 14.30
N LEU A 19 -10.69 -14.95 14.63
CA LEU A 19 -11.75 -14.64 13.66
C LEU A 19 -11.77 -13.17 13.24
N ILE A 20 -11.39 -12.25 14.13
CA ILE A 20 -11.40 -10.79 13.85
C ILE A 20 -10.20 -10.37 13.00
N SER A 21 -9.06 -11.04 13.15
CA SER A 21 -7.79 -10.66 12.50
C SER A 21 -7.88 -10.58 10.96
N PRO A 22 -8.49 -11.56 10.25
CA PRO A 22 -8.67 -11.48 8.80
C PRO A 22 -9.55 -10.29 8.36
N VAL A 23 -10.57 -9.94 9.16
CA VAL A 23 -11.47 -8.81 8.86
C VAL A 23 -10.70 -7.50 8.93
N VAL A 24 -9.87 -7.31 9.96
CA VAL A 24 -9.04 -6.10 10.09
C VAL A 24 -8.04 -5.98 8.93
N ILE A 25 -7.40 -7.10 8.54
CA ILE A 25 -6.46 -7.10 7.40
C ILE A 25 -7.20 -6.83 6.08
N ALA A 26 -8.39 -7.39 5.89
CA ALA A 26 -9.21 -7.13 4.71
C ALA A 26 -9.61 -5.64 4.64
N GLN A 27 -9.95 -5.03 5.78
CA GLN A 27 -10.26 -3.60 5.88
C GLN A 27 -9.06 -2.71 5.51
N GLN A 28 -7.84 -3.06 5.95
CA GLN A 28 -6.62 -2.32 5.56
C GLN A 28 -6.27 -2.48 4.07
N ARG A 29 -6.65 -3.60 3.45
CA ARG A 29 -6.38 -3.86 2.02
C ARG A 29 -7.40 -3.20 1.10
N THR A 30 -8.61 -2.97 1.59
CA THR A 30 -9.74 -2.50 0.78
C THR A 30 -9.62 -1.01 0.57
N ILE A 31 -9.82 -0.57 -0.67
CA ILE A 31 -9.90 0.85 -1.02
C ILE A 31 -11.28 1.34 -0.58
N HIS A 32 -11.34 2.32 0.33
CA HIS A 32 -12.62 2.86 0.78
C HIS A 32 -13.05 4.03 -0.11
N PRO A 33 -14.34 4.17 -0.42
CA PRO A 33 -14.85 5.37 -1.07
C PRO A 33 -14.76 6.58 -0.11
N GLY A 34 -14.59 7.78 -0.66
CA GLY A 34 -14.52 9.03 0.09
C GLY A 34 -13.13 9.35 0.65
N GLU A 35 -12.11 8.57 0.30
CA GLU A 35 -10.71 8.89 0.62
C GLU A 35 -10.22 10.01 -0.28
N THR A 36 -9.37 10.88 0.25
CA THR A 36 -8.64 11.87 -0.52
C THR A 36 -7.24 12.01 0.04
N SER A 37 -6.24 11.99 -0.84
CA SER A 37 -4.85 12.24 -0.50
C SER A 37 -4.23 13.21 -1.48
N VAL A 38 -3.43 14.14 -0.95
CA VAL A 38 -2.65 15.09 -1.74
C VAL A 38 -1.19 14.89 -1.38
N VAL A 39 -0.37 14.64 -2.38
CA VAL A 39 1.09 14.54 -2.27
C VAL A 39 1.70 15.71 -3.01
N THR A 40 2.51 16.51 -2.31
CA THR A 40 3.23 17.63 -2.89
C THR A 40 4.71 17.29 -3.03
N PHE A 41 5.38 17.98 -3.95
CA PHE A 41 6.79 17.78 -4.23
C PHE A 41 7.53 19.12 -4.19
N ASP A 42 8.70 19.10 -3.58
CA ASP A 42 9.68 20.17 -3.62
C ASP A 42 10.48 20.05 -4.92
N GLY A 43 10.53 21.13 -5.71
CA GLY A 43 11.21 21.13 -7.01
C GLY A 43 11.19 22.51 -7.67
N PRO A 44 11.67 22.61 -8.93
CA PRO A 44 11.79 23.87 -9.66
C PRO A 44 10.45 24.49 -10.08
N ALA A 45 9.35 23.73 -10.02
CA ALA A 45 7.99 24.22 -10.19
C ALA A 45 7.06 23.51 -9.22
N GLU A 46 5.84 24.00 -9.07
CA GLU A 46 4.82 23.30 -8.30
C GLU A 46 4.51 21.95 -8.97
N LEU A 47 4.64 20.88 -8.17
CA LEU A 47 4.19 19.55 -8.53
C LEU A 47 3.30 19.00 -7.42
N THR A 48 2.06 18.70 -7.79
CA THR A 48 1.06 18.14 -6.87
C THR A 48 0.40 16.93 -7.50
N LYS A 49 0.18 15.89 -6.69
CA LYS A 49 -0.58 14.71 -7.04
C LYS A 49 -1.78 14.61 -6.10
N ARG A 50 -2.98 14.52 -6.67
CA ARG A 50 -4.21 14.32 -5.93
C ARG A 50 -4.79 12.97 -6.31
N PHE A 51 -5.19 12.22 -5.31
CA PHE A 51 -5.94 10.99 -5.44
C PHE A 51 -7.23 11.14 -4.62
N SER A 52 -8.35 10.73 -5.20
CA SER A 52 -9.60 10.62 -4.47
C SER A 52 -10.38 9.39 -4.91
N THR A 53 -11.19 8.87 -4.00
CA THR A 53 -12.06 7.73 -4.24
C THR A 53 -13.52 8.12 -4.03
N SER A 54 -14.42 7.52 -4.80
CA SER A 54 -15.85 7.65 -4.62
C SER A 54 -16.56 6.32 -4.85
N GLU A 55 -17.83 6.24 -4.47
CA GLU A 55 -18.64 5.04 -4.73
C GLU A 55 -18.69 4.74 -6.23
N GLY A 56 -18.54 3.46 -6.57
CA GLY A 56 -18.69 2.97 -7.93
C GLY A 56 -20.14 2.76 -8.34
N PRO A 57 -20.39 2.50 -9.64
CA PRO A 57 -21.73 2.28 -10.16
C PRO A 57 -22.37 0.98 -9.65
N GLU A 58 -21.56 0.00 -9.21
CA GLU A 58 -22.03 -1.25 -8.63
C GLU A 58 -21.53 -1.46 -7.19
N SER A 59 -22.23 -2.29 -6.44
CA SER A 59 -21.82 -2.65 -5.07
C SER A 59 -20.43 -3.28 -5.05
N GLY A 60 -19.57 -2.81 -4.15
CA GLY A 60 -18.20 -3.27 -4.03
C GLY A 60 -17.24 -2.64 -5.04
N GLN A 61 -17.70 -1.73 -5.91
CA GLN A 61 -16.84 -0.95 -6.79
C GLN A 61 -16.51 0.42 -6.20
N VAL A 62 -15.33 0.93 -6.54
CA VAL A 62 -14.83 2.25 -6.18
C VAL A 62 -14.29 2.92 -7.44
N VAL A 63 -14.65 4.18 -7.63
CA VAL A 63 -14.05 5.03 -8.66
C VAL A 63 -12.81 5.67 -8.07
N ILE A 64 -11.69 5.51 -8.73
CA ILE A 64 -10.42 6.15 -8.43
C ILE A 64 -10.24 7.33 -9.39
N ASN A 65 -9.99 8.51 -8.83
CA ASN A 65 -9.61 9.70 -9.58
C ASN A 65 -8.18 10.07 -9.21
N ALA A 66 -7.34 10.26 -10.21
CA ALA A 66 -5.95 10.70 -10.06
C ALA A 66 -5.72 11.96 -10.88
N MET A 67 -5.05 12.93 -10.29
CA MET A 67 -4.71 14.20 -10.95
C MET A 67 -3.26 14.56 -10.62
N THR A 68 -2.50 14.92 -11.65
CA THR A 68 -1.12 15.41 -11.53
C THR A 68 -1.04 16.79 -12.14
N VAL A 69 -0.54 17.74 -11.37
CA VAL A 69 -0.34 19.12 -11.83
C VAL A 69 1.16 19.40 -11.77
N LEU A 70 1.76 19.77 -12.90
CA LEU A 70 3.17 20.14 -13.01
C LEU A 70 3.31 21.49 -13.70
N GLY A 71 3.73 22.52 -12.97
CA GLY A 71 3.92 23.86 -13.53
C GLY A 71 2.66 24.43 -14.20
N GLY A 72 1.48 24.12 -13.66
CA GLY A 72 0.19 24.51 -14.23
C GLY A 72 -0.36 23.58 -15.32
N ASN A 73 0.41 22.59 -15.78
CA ASN A 73 -0.09 21.56 -16.69
C ASN A 73 -0.79 20.47 -15.88
N GLU A 74 -2.08 20.28 -16.11
CA GLU A 74 -2.90 19.30 -15.43
C GLU A 74 -3.13 18.07 -16.31
N LEU A 75 -2.95 16.90 -15.72
CA LEU A 75 -3.36 15.62 -16.28
C LEU A 75 -4.21 14.90 -15.25
N ALA A 76 -5.42 14.55 -15.65
CA ALA A 76 -6.38 13.86 -14.83
C ALA A 76 -6.77 12.52 -15.46
N ASP A 77 -7.14 11.59 -14.61
CA ASP A 77 -7.46 10.22 -14.99
C ASP A 77 -8.47 9.64 -14.00
N SER A 78 -9.39 8.81 -14.49
CA SER A 78 -10.45 8.23 -13.68
C SER A 78 -10.79 6.82 -14.15
N TYR A 79 -11.00 5.91 -13.21
CA TYR A 79 -11.34 4.53 -13.50
C TYR A 79 -12.05 3.85 -12.34
N THR A 80 -12.85 2.84 -12.67
CA THR A 80 -13.59 2.04 -11.70
C THR A 80 -12.90 0.71 -11.48
N VAL A 81 -12.74 0.30 -10.22
CA VAL A 81 -12.23 -1.02 -9.83
C VAL A 81 -13.10 -1.63 -8.75
N HIS A 82 -12.98 -2.95 -8.56
CA HIS A 82 -13.49 -3.56 -7.35
C HIS A 82 -12.64 -3.09 -6.14
N ALA A 83 -13.27 -2.80 -5.01
CA ALA A 83 -12.62 -2.25 -3.81
C ALA A 83 -11.50 -3.16 -3.25
N SER A 84 -11.58 -4.46 -3.53
CA SER A 84 -10.59 -5.48 -3.13
C SER A 84 -9.56 -5.84 -4.21
N THR A 85 -9.59 -5.15 -5.36
CA THR A 85 -8.65 -5.38 -6.46
C THR A 85 -7.20 -5.23 -5.98
N ALA A 86 -6.34 -6.18 -6.36
CA ALA A 86 -4.91 -5.98 -6.25
C ALA A 86 -4.47 -5.02 -7.35
N LEU A 87 -3.95 -3.86 -6.96
CA LEU A 87 -3.41 -2.87 -7.89
C LEU A 87 -1.94 -3.18 -8.18
N PRO A 88 -1.35 -2.71 -9.30
CA PRO A 88 -1.98 -2.00 -10.41
C PRO A 88 -2.95 -2.89 -11.22
N VAL A 89 -3.94 -2.29 -11.89
CA VAL A 89 -4.88 -3.04 -12.75
C VAL A 89 -4.19 -3.42 -14.07
N ASP A 90 -4.20 -4.71 -14.41
CA ASP A 90 -3.65 -5.19 -15.68
C ASP A 90 -4.35 -4.56 -16.89
N GLY A 91 -3.58 -4.27 -17.94
CA GLY A 91 -4.09 -3.75 -19.21
C GLY A 91 -4.57 -2.30 -19.15
N ARG A 92 -4.29 -1.59 -18.06
CA ARG A 92 -4.76 -0.23 -17.85
C ARG A 92 -3.68 0.83 -18.11
N ALA A 93 -3.91 1.61 -19.16
CA ALA A 93 -3.31 2.92 -19.39
C ALA A 93 -3.63 3.91 -18.25
N GLY A 94 -2.70 4.79 -17.88
CA GLY A 94 -3.02 6.02 -17.13
C GLY A 94 -2.33 6.19 -15.77
N LEU A 95 -2.69 7.24 -15.04
CA LEU A 95 -2.10 7.70 -13.78
C LEU A 95 -2.32 6.71 -12.63
N THR A 96 -1.57 5.60 -12.63
CA THR A 96 -1.65 4.60 -11.57
C THR A 96 -0.66 4.95 -10.45
N TYR A 97 -1.20 5.48 -9.35
CA TYR A 97 -0.47 5.91 -8.15
C TYR A 97 -0.63 4.97 -6.96
N VAL A 98 -1.40 3.91 -7.12
CA VAL A 98 -1.74 3.01 -6.05
C VAL A 98 -1.02 1.69 -6.28
N PHE A 99 -0.38 1.20 -5.24
CA PHE A 99 0.42 -0.01 -5.25
C PHE A 99 -0.31 -1.15 -4.55
N PRO A 100 0.05 -2.40 -4.85
CA PRO A 100 -0.55 -3.53 -4.16
C PRO A 100 -0.25 -3.46 -2.67
N TYR A 101 -1.26 -3.77 -1.87
CA TYR A 101 -1.06 -4.08 -0.46
C TYR A 101 -0.10 -5.26 -0.34
N ARG A 102 1.04 -5.05 0.33
CA ARG A 102 2.23 -5.94 0.29
C ARG A 102 2.83 -6.04 -1.11
N PRO A 103 3.60 -5.02 -1.54
CA PRO A 103 4.29 -5.07 -2.81
C PRO A 103 5.30 -6.24 -2.84
N GLU A 104 5.55 -6.76 -4.03
CA GLU A 104 6.39 -7.92 -4.30
C GLU A 104 7.69 -7.50 -4.99
N ARG A 105 8.71 -8.35 -4.94
CA ARG A 105 10.04 -8.07 -5.50
C ARG A 105 10.08 -8.32 -7.01
N ILE A 106 9.16 -7.69 -7.75
CA ILE A 106 8.96 -7.82 -9.19
C ILE A 106 8.91 -6.44 -9.85
N SER A 107 8.96 -6.40 -11.18
CA SER A 107 8.67 -5.15 -11.92
C SER A 107 7.16 -4.97 -12.05
N TYR A 108 6.69 -3.74 -11.88
CA TYR A 108 5.29 -3.36 -12.13
C TYR A 108 5.15 -2.58 -13.43
N PRO A 109 4.00 -2.69 -14.14
CA PRO A 109 3.68 -1.78 -15.22
C PRO A 109 3.51 -0.36 -14.66
N TYR A 110 4.10 0.62 -15.34
CA TYR A 110 4.06 2.02 -14.94
C TYR A 110 3.74 2.92 -16.13
N SER A 111 2.73 3.76 -15.93
CA SER A 111 2.26 4.75 -16.88
C SER A 111 2.63 6.13 -16.34
N ASP A 112 3.40 6.88 -17.12
CA ASP A 112 3.80 8.24 -16.76
C ASP A 112 2.83 9.27 -17.37
N PRO A 113 2.27 10.20 -16.58
CA PRO A 113 1.36 11.22 -17.10
C PRO A 113 1.90 11.96 -18.32
N PHE A 114 3.19 12.32 -18.29
CA PHE A 114 3.78 13.22 -19.27
C PHE A 114 4.44 12.47 -20.43
N ALA A 115 4.30 11.14 -20.48
CA ALA A 115 4.68 10.32 -21.61
C ALA A 115 3.49 9.45 -22.05
N PRO A 116 2.56 9.99 -22.87
CA PRO A 116 1.33 9.29 -23.26
C PRO A 116 1.56 7.92 -23.91
N GLY A 117 2.70 7.70 -24.58
CA GLY A 117 3.04 6.38 -25.14
C GLY A 117 3.16 5.27 -24.08
N THR A 118 3.40 5.63 -22.82
CA THR A 118 3.43 4.66 -21.71
C THR A 118 2.04 4.18 -21.30
N PHE A 119 0.97 4.80 -21.80
CA PHE A 119 -0.40 4.37 -21.56
C PHE A 119 -0.71 3.07 -22.32
N ASP A 120 -0.28 2.98 -23.58
CA ASP A 120 -0.47 1.79 -24.39
C ASP A 120 0.65 0.75 -24.18
N THR A 121 1.89 1.23 -23.95
CA THR A 121 3.06 0.38 -23.70
C THR A 121 3.73 0.81 -22.38
N PRO A 122 3.26 0.28 -21.23
CA PRO A 122 3.75 0.68 -19.92
C PRO A 122 5.28 0.59 -19.80
N ALA A 123 5.86 1.64 -19.21
CA ALA A 123 7.22 1.58 -18.73
C ALA A 123 7.33 0.54 -17.60
N ARG A 124 8.55 0.11 -17.31
CA ARG A 124 8.82 -0.81 -16.19
C ARG A 124 9.19 -0.03 -14.95
N LEU A 125 8.46 -0.24 -13.87
CA LEU A 125 8.86 0.15 -12.53
C LEU A 125 9.59 -1.03 -11.89
N ASP A 126 10.90 -1.09 -12.09
CA ASP A 126 11.74 -2.22 -11.73
C ASP A 126 12.12 -2.17 -10.24
N TYR A 127 12.04 -3.33 -9.58
CA TYR A 127 12.53 -3.51 -8.21
C TYR A 127 14.06 -3.37 -8.16
N LEU A 128 14.55 -2.47 -7.32
CA LEU A 128 15.98 -2.23 -7.11
C LEU A 128 16.54 -2.92 -5.88
N GLY A 129 15.72 -3.19 -4.87
CA GLY A 129 16.19 -3.77 -3.62
C GLY A 129 15.41 -3.32 -2.38
N PRO A 130 15.79 -3.85 -1.21
CA PRO A 130 15.26 -3.37 0.06
C PRO A 130 15.77 -1.96 0.40
N GLY A 131 14.99 -1.22 1.17
CA GLY A 131 15.33 0.10 1.69
C GLY A 131 14.73 0.33 3.07
N SER A 132 14.92 1.54 3.59
CA SER A 132 14.23 1.99 4.80
C SER A 132 13.97 3.48 4.75
N VAL A 133 12.77 3.88 5.17
CA VAL A 133 12.37 5.29 5.31
C VAL A 133 11.79 5.46 6.71
N GLY A 134 12.41 6.33 7.52
CA GLY A 134 11.95 6.59 8.89
C GLY A 134 11.84 5.33 9.77
N GLY A 135 12.71 4.34 9.58
CA GLY A 135 12.68 3.07 10.32
C GLY A 135 11.61 2.07 9.88
N LEU A 136 10.83 2.38 8.84
CA LEU A 136 9.95 1.40 8.18
C LEU A 136 10.72 0.73 7.03
N ASP A 137 10.57 -0.59 6.91
CA ASP A 137 11.14 -1.35 5.80
C ASP A 137 10.43 -0.98 4.49
N THR A 138 11.21 -0.72 3.44
CA THR A 138 10.69 -0.40 2.10
C THR A 138 11.24 -1.34 1.03
N TYR A 139 10.54 -1.38 -0.11
CA TYR A 139 11.07 -1.82 -1.38
C TYR A 139 11.25 -0.60 -2.27
N LYS A 140 12.45 -0.46 -2.83
CA LYS A 140 12.79 0.62 -3.75
C LYS A 140 12.56 0.18 -5.17
N TYR A 141 11.89 1.02 -5.95
CA TYR A 141 11.64 0.80 -7.36
C TYR A 141 12.13 1.98 -8.19
N ARG A 142 12.42 1.73 -9.47
CA ARG A 142 12.77 2.76 -10.43
C ARG A 142 12.09 2.54 -11.77
N ALA A 143 11.55 3.62 -12.33
CA ALA A 143 11.14 3.69 -13.71
C ALA A 143 12.02 4.69 -14.45
N ASN A 144 12.53 4.31 -15.62
CA ASN A 144 13.13 5.23 -16.58
C ASN A 144 12.16 5.39 -17.74
N ILE A 145 11.87 6.63 -18.10
CA ILE A 145 10.90 6.99 -19.13
C ILE A 145 11.64 7.78 -20.20
N THR A 146 11.55 7.30 -21.43
CA THR A 146 12.11 7.98 -22.61
C THR A 146 11.04 7.98 -23.69
N ALA A 147 10.60 9.17 -24.07
CA ALA A 147 9.62 9.43 -25.11
C ALA A 147 10.03 10.69 -25.88
N PRO A 148 9.49 10.94 -27.10
CA PRO A 148 9.80 12.14 -27.84
C PRO A 148 9.51 13.41 -27.02
N GLY A 149 10.53 14.24 -26.77
CA GLY A 149 10.40 15.46 -25.98
C GLY A 149 10.23 15.24 -24.46
N TYR A 150 10.46 14.02 -23.96
CA TYR A 150 10.33 13.69 -22.55
C TYR A 150 11.33 12.61 -22.10
N GLU A 151 12.20 12.95 -21.16
CA GLU A 151 13.11 12.01 -20.49
C GLU A 151 13.01 12.23 -18.99
N ALA A 152 12.62 11.19 -18.26
CA ALA A 152 12.52 11.25 -16.81
C ALA A 152 12.90 9.94 -16.13
N GLN A 153 13.31 10.05 -14.88
CA GLN A 153 13.50 8.92 -13.97
C GLN A 153 12.66 9.13 -12.73
N ARG A 154 11.91 8.11 -12.33
CA ARG A 154 11.15 8.09 -11.10
C ARG A 154 11.70 7.01 -10.17
N ILE A 155 11.88 7.33 -8.90
CA ILE A 155 12.26 6.39 -7.84
C ILE A 155 11.21 6.48 -6.74
N ILE A 156 10.73 5.32 -6.30
CA ILE A 156 9.64 5.19 -5.33
C ILE A 156 10.08 4.20 -4.25
N ASP A 157 9.93 4.60 -2.98
CA ASP A 157 10.11 3.73 -1.81
C ASP A 157 8.75 3.32 -1.25
N LEU A 158 8.37 2.06 -1.45
CA LEU A 158 7.09 1.50 -1.00
C LEU A 158 7.23 0.75 0.30
N GLN A 159 6.34 0.97 1.25
CA GLN A 159 6.31 0.22 2.51
C GLN A 159 5.95 -1.25 2.24
N VAL A 160 6.75 -2.19 2.77
CA VAL A 160 6.68 -3.62 2.39
C VAL A 160 5.40 -4.36 2.80
N ARG A 161 4.60 -3.82 3.73
CA ARG A 161 3.38 -4.45 4.27
C ARG A 161 2.09 -3.78 3.81
N THR A 162 2.13 -2.48 3.52
CA THR A 162 0.95 -1.68 3.19
C THR A 162 0.94 -1.23 1.74
N GLY A 163 2.11 -1.14 1.09
CA GLY A 163 2.23 -0.58 -0.26
C GLY A 163 2.23 0.95 -0.30
N GLU A 164 2.22 1.62 0.86
CA GLU A 164 2.25 3.08 0.94
C GLU A 164 3.55 3.65 0.36
N VAL A 165 3.44 4.74 -0.42
CA VAL A 165 4.60 5.48 -0.93
C VAL A 165 5.17 6.36 0.18
N LEU A 166 6.35 6.02 0.70
CA LEU A 166 6.96 6.75 1.82
C LEU A 166 7.98 7.80 1.38
N ASP A 167 8.59 7.61 0.22
CA ASP A 167 9.47 8.60 -0.40
C ASP A 167 9.36 8.45 -1.92
N GLU A 168 9.51 9.56 -2.61
CA GLU A 168 9.47 9.59 -4.05
C GLU A 168 10.37 10.70 -4.58
N THR A 169 11.15 10.37 -5.62
CA THR A 169 11.86 11.36 -6.42
C THR A 169 11.53 11.20 -7.88
N TRP A 170 11.41 12.32 -8.58
CA TRP A 170 11.17 12.39 -10.00
C TRP A 170 12.15 13.37 -10.63
N THR A 171 13.12 12.84 -11.37
CA THR A 171 14.11 13.63 -12.09
C THR A 171 13.67 13.74 -13.54
N VAL A 172 13.28 14.94 -13.97
CA VAL A 172 12.92 15.23 -15.36
C VAL A 172 14.12 15.89 -16.04
N ARG A 173 14.67 15.26 -17.06
CA ARG A 173 15.79 15.81 -17.87
C ARG A 173 15.26 16.61 -19.05
N GLU A 174 14.21 16.10 -19.68
CA GLU A 174 13.51 16.74 -20.79
C GLU A 174 12.00 16.61 -20.54
N GLY A 175 11.23 17.67 -20.72
CA GLY A 175 9.79 17.69 -20.43
C GLY A 175 9.27 19.09 -20.15
N PRO A 176 8.02 19.23 -19.66
CA PRO A 176 7.37 20.52 -19.43
C PRO A 176 8.18 21.44 -18.50
N VAL A 177 8.74 20.87 -17.43
CA VAL A 177 9.67 21.54 -16.53
C VAL A 177 10.76 20.54 -16.12
N ALA A 178 12.01 20.82 -16.46
CA ALA A 178 13.15 19.99 -16.11
C ALA A 178 13.64 20.26 -14.68
N GLY A 179 14.11 19.21 -14.02
CA GLY A 179 14.78 19.25 -12.73
C GLY A 179 14.39 18.10 -11.81
N LEU A 180 14.87 18.16 -10.57
CA LEU A 180 14.57 17.17 -9.54
C LEU A 180 13.37 17.62 -8.71
N TYR A 181 12.37 16.75 -8.64
CA TYR A 181 11.26 16.83 -7.73
C TYR A 181 11.42 15.77 -6.65
N ARG A 182 11.22 16.14 -5.39
CA ARG A 182 11.24 15.23 -4.25
C ARG A 182 9.96 15.38 -3.46
N MET A 183 9.36 14.28 -3.04
CA MET A 183 8.18 14.31 -2.17
C MET A 183 8.45 15.19 -0.95
N SER A 184 7.57 16.15 -0.70
CA SER A 184 7.76 17.14 0.36
C SER A 184 7.86 16.48 1.72
N GLU A 185 8.55 17.11 2.66
CA GLU A 185 8.64 16.61 4.05
C GLU A 185 7.25 16.38 4.66
N GLN A 186 6.34 17.33 4.48
CA GLN A 186 4.96 17.20 4.97
C GLN A 186 4.26 15.97 4.38
N SER A 187 4.36 15.74 3.07
CA SER A 187 3.73 14.56 2.46
C SER A 187 4.37 13.26 2.94
N ARG A 188 5.69 13.22 3.11
CA ARG A 188 6.40 12.05 3.64
C ARG A 188 5.99 11.74 5.07
N ASP A 189 5.84 12.76 5.92
CA ASP A 189 5.40 12.59 7.30
C ASP A 189 3.98 12.02 7.39
N VAL A 190 3.06 12.52 6.56
CA VAL A 190 1.67 12.01 6.50
C VAL A 190 1.65 10.55 6.05
N ALA A 191 2.38 10.21 4.99
CA ALA A 191 2.48 8.84 4.48
C ALA A 191 3.11 7.91 5.53
N TRP A 192 4.17 8.36 6.20
CA TRP A 192 4.82 7.61 7.26
C TRP A 192 3.88 7.35 8.45
N GLN A 193 3.14 8.36 8.91
CA GLN A 193 2.20 8.20 10.03
C GLN A 193 1.11 7.16 9.72
N ARG A 194 0.53 7.21 8.51
CA ARG A 194 -0.46 6.23 8.05
C ARG A 194 0.14 4.82 8.01
N ALA A 195 1.28 4.66 7.35
CA ALA A 195 1.92 3.35 7.23
C ALA A 195 2.37 2.79 8.58
N ALA A 196 2.92 3.62 9.47
CA ALA A 196 3.35 3.19 10.80
C ALA A 196 2.17 2.67 11.64
N ALA A 197 1.03 3.38 11.62
CA ALA A 197 -0.17 2.94 12.32
C ALA A 197 -0.66 1.56 11.83
N GLU A 198 -0.73 1.37 10.52
CA GLU A 198 -1.15 0.09 9.94
C GLU A 198 -0.17 -1.05 10.24
N VAL A 199 1.14 -0.78 10.12
CA VAL A 199 2.18 -1.75 10.45
C VAL A 199 2.13 -2.14 11.93
N HIS A 200 1.85 -1.20 12.84
CA HIS A 200 1.67 -1.51 14.25
C HIS A 200 0.48 -2.43 14.49
N VAL A 201 -0.66 -2.19 13.84
CA VAL A 201 -1.82 -3.08 13.90
C VAL A 201 -1.45 -4.48 13.40
N LEU A 202 -0.78 -4.58 12.25
CA LEU A 202 -0.35 -5.87 11.70
C LEU A 202 0.61 -6.62 12.63
N ARG A 203 1.56 -5.92 13.25
CA ARG A 203 2.48 -6.51 14.24
C ARG A 203 1.71 -6.97 15.47
N GLY A 204 0.76 -6.18 15.96
CA GLY A 204 -0.11 -6.55 17.08
C GLY A 204 -0.91 -7.82 16.80
N LEU A 205 -1.54 -7.90 15.62
CA LEU A 205 -2.27 -9.10 15.17
C LEU A 205 -1.34 -10.31 15.04
N GLN A 206 -0.12 -10.13 14.55
CA GLN A 206 0.86 -11.20 14.42
C GLN A 206 1.30 -11.75 15.79
N VAL A 207 1.57 -10.87 16.76
CA VAL A 207 1.89 -11.26 18.14
C VAL A 207 0.70 -11.96 18.79
N LEU A 208 -0.51 -11.44 18.60
CA LEU A 208 -1.73 -12.04 19.13
C LEU A 208 -1.97 -13.45 18.57
N ALA A 209 -1.78 -13.64 17.26
CA ALA A 209 -1.86 -14.94 16.62
C ALA A 209 -0.83 -15.94 17.21
N TRP A 210 0.38 -15.47 17.52
CA TRP A 210 1.40 -16.31 18.17
C TRP A 210 1.03 -16.67 19.61
N VAL A 211 0.61 -15.70 20.42
CA VAL A 211 0.19 -15.90 21.81
C VAL A 211 -0.99 -16.87 21.89
N THR A 212 -2.00 -16.70 21.03
CA THR A 212 -3.17 -17.60 21.02
C THR A 212 -2.80 -19.03 20.65
N ARG A 213 -1.91 -19.23 19.68
CA ARG A 213 -1.37 -20.57 19.34
C ARG A 213 -0.62 -21.19 20.51
N PHE A 214 0.25 -20.42 21.16
CA PHE A 214 1.01 -20.90 22.32
C PHE A 214 0.09 -21.34 23.45
N ILE A 215 -0.89 -20.49 23.80
CA ILE A 215 -1.85 -20.79 24.86
C ILE A 215 -2.69 -22.02 24.52
N ALA A 216 -3.11 -22.18 23.25
CA ALA A 216 -3.84 -23.36 22.81
C ALA A 216 -3.03 -24.65 23.01
N VAL A 217 -1.74 -24.64 22.67
CA VAL A 217 -0.84 -25.78 22.89
C VAL A 217 -0.72 -26.11 24.39
N VAL A 218 -0.52 -25.10 25.23
CA VAL A 218 -0.43 -25.29 26.69
C VAL A 218 -1.74 -25.84 27.26
N ALA A 219 -2.89 -25.33 26.80
CA ALA A 219 -4.21 -25.79 27.22
C ALA A 219 -4.46 -27.24 26.81
N LEU A 220 -4.07 -27.64 25.59
CA LEU A 220 -4.17 -29.01 25.10
C LEU A 220 -3.27 -29.96 25.90
N ALA A 221 -2.02 -29.57 26.18
CA ALA A 221 -1.11 -30.36 27.00
C ALA A 221 -1.67 -30.56 28.43
N TRP A 222 -2.20 -29.49 29.04
CA TRP A 222 -2.84 -29.57 30.35
C TRP A 222 -4.09 -30.45 30.35
N ALA A 223 -4.92 -30.35 29.31
CA ALA A 223 -6.10 -31.20 29.17
C ALA A 223 -5.71 -32.69 29.04
N ALA A 224 -4.68 -33.00 28.24
CA ALA A 224 -4.16 -34.36 28.09
C ALA A 224 -3.67 -34.93 29.42
N VAL A 225 -2.89 -34.16 30.19
CA VAL A 225 -2.44 -34.56 31.53
C VAL A 225 -3.62 -34.77 32.49
N ALA A 226 -4.61 -33.88 32.47
CA ALA A 226 -5.79 -34.00 33.33
C ALA A 226 -6.66 -35.22 33.00
N VAL A 227 -6.69 -35.65 31.73
CA VAL A 227 -7.36 -36.88 31.29
C VAL A 227 -6.53 -38.11 31.68
N ALA A 228 -5.22 -38.10 31.47
CA ALA A 228 -4.35 -39.23 31.82
C ALA A 228 -4.24 -39.49 33.33
N ARG A 229 -4.48 -38.46 34.16
CA ARG A 229 -4.53 -38.58 35.63
C ARG A 229 -5.91 -39.00 36.17
N ARG A 230 -6.90 -39.19 35.31
CA ARG A 230 -8.25 -39.68 35.64
C ARG A 230 -8.40 -41.12 35.25
#